data_AF-A0A1F8SPU0-F1
#
_entry.id   AF-A0A1F8SPU0-F1
#
_cell.length_a   1.000
_cell.length_b   1.000
_cell.length_c   1.000
_cell.angle_alpha   90.00
_cell.angle_beta   90.00
_cell.angle_gamma   90.00
#
_symmetry.space_group_name_H-M   'P 1'
#
loop_
_entity.id
_entity.type
_entity.pdbx_description
1 polymer ?
#
loop_
_entity_poly.entity_id
_entity_poly.type
_entity_poly.pdbx_seq_one_letter_code
_entity_poly.pdbx_strand_id
1 'polypeptide(L)'
;MRNSYLWFIQLVTGVLIAVLAGIHTVWMHLDAILGFFGVDVSGATKWHSMIERSREVMWAGIYIALLVVVLYHGLNGLRNIILELTPSARTERIVTWSIVAFGIIVFIWSVYVPITLLST
;
A
#
# COMPACT_ATOMS: atom_id res chain seq x y z
N MET A 1 -16.01 9.90 -19.54
CA MET A 1 -14.60 10.26 -19.25
C MET A 1 -14.16 9.90 -17.82
N ARG A 2 -14.96 10.15 -16.77
CA ARG A 2 -14.59 9.84 -15.36
C ARG A 2 -14.19 8.37 -15.13
N ASN A 3 -14.91 7.42 -15.74
CA ASN A 3 -14.58 5.99 -15.62
C ASN A 3 -13.22 5.65 -16.26
N SER A 4 -12.85 6.30 -17.36
CA SER A 4 -11.55 6.11 -18.02
C SER A 4 -10.39 6.55 -17.14
N TYR A 5 -10.57 7.62 -16.35
CA TYR A 5 -9.55 8.11 -15.42
C TYR A 5 -9.34 7.15 -14.24
N LEU A 6 -10.42 6.68 -13.61
CA LEU A 6 -10.33 5.71 -12.51
C LEU A 6 -9.68 4.39 -12.95
N TRP A 7 -9.98 3.95 -14.16
CA TRP A 7 -9.35 2.78 -14.77
C TRP A 7 -7.86 3.02 -15.06
N PHE A 8 -7.49 4.18 -15.61
CA PHE A 8 -6.09 4.52 -15.83
C PHE A 8 -5.28 4.55 -14.53
N ILE A 9 -5.80 5.16 -13.46
CA ILE A 9 -5.15 5.13 -12.15
C ILE A 9 -5.05 3.70 -11.61
N GLN A 10 -6.03 2.83 -11.87
CA GLN A 10 -5.95 1.42 -11.46
C GLN A 10 -4.73 0.71 -12.07
N LEU A 11 -4.46 0.96 -13.36
CA LEU A 11 -3.27 0.42 -14.04
C LEU A 11 -1.98 0.99 -13.46
N VAL A 12 -1.91 2.32 -13.32
CA VAL A 12 -0.73 3.00 -12.76
C VAL A 12 -0.44 2.48 -11.35
N THR A 13 -1.45 2.38 -10.49
CA THR A 13 -1.29 1.88 -9.13
C THR A 13 -0.90 0.40 -9.10
N GLY A 14 -1.37 -0.42 -10.05
CA GLY A 14 -0.90 -1.80 -10.19
C GLY A 14 0.61 -1.88 -10.46
N VAL A 15 1.12 -1.05 -11.37
CA VAL A 15 2.57 -0.96 -11.65
C VAL A 15 3.34 -0.46 -10.44
N LEU A 16 2.84 0.59 -9.77
CA LEU A 16 3.47 1.12 -8.56
C LEU A 16 3.50 0.10 -7.42
N ILE A 17 2.46 -0.72 -7.26
CA ILE A 17 2.45 -1.83 -6.28
C ILE A 17 3.51 -2.85 -6.65
N ALA A 18 3.60 -3.28 -7.91
CA ALA A 18 4.61 -4.25 -8.33
C ALA A 18 6.03 -3.80 -7.95
N VAL A 19 6.33 -2.51 -8.09
CA VAL A 19 7.63 -1.93 -7.68
C VAL A 19 7.75 -1.81 -6.16
N LEU A 20 6.83 -1.10 -5.50
CA LEU A 20 6.93 -0.78 -4.08
C LEU A 20 6.79 -2.01 -3.18
N ALA A 21 5.80 -2.86 -3.46
CA ALA A 21 5.62 -4.13 -2.76
C ALA A 21 6.71 -5.13 -3.13
N GLY A 22 7.28 -5.04 -4.34
CA GLY A 22 8.46 -5.79 -4.75
C GLY A 22 9.66 -5.46 -3.85
N ILE A 23 9.99 -4.18 -3.68
CA ILE A 23 11.05 -3.71 -2.78
C ILE A 23 10.80 -4.20 -1.35
N HIS A 24 9.57 -4.01 -0.83
CA HIS A 24 9.18 -4.45 0.51
C HIS A 24 9.36 -5.95 0.70
N THR A 25 8.80 -6.76 -0.21
CA THR A 25 8.82 -8.23 -0.13
C THR A 25 10.23 -8.78 -0.28
N VAL A 26 11.01 -8.28 -1.25
CA VAL A 26 12.39 -8.72 -1.47
C VAL A 26 13.21 -8.50 -0.21
N TRP A 27 13.13 -7.31 0.39
CA TRP A 27 13.95 -6.97 1.54
C TRP A 27 13.52 -7.70 2.82
N MET A 28 12.21 -7.92 3.03
CA MET A 28 11.70 -8.49 4.29
C MET A 28 11.49 -10.00 4.27
N HIS A 29 11.33 -10.60 3.09
CA HIS A 29 10.86 -11.98 2.97
C HIS A 29 11.70 -12.87 2.06
N LEU A 30 12.69 -12.34 1.34
CA LEU A 30 13.55 -13.11 0.42
C LEU A 30 15.01 -13.17 0.89
N ASP A 31 15.24 -13.35 2.19
CA ASP A 31 16.56 -13.40 2.81
C ASP A 31 17.46 -14.49 2.22
N ALA A 32 16.91 -15.68 1.92
CA ALA A 32 17.68 -16.76 1.28
C ALA A 32 18.18 -16.39 -0.13
N ILE A 33 17.36 -15.66 -0.91
CA ILE A 33 17.72 -15.23 -2.27
C ILE A 33 18.79 -14.12 -2.20
N LEU A 34 18.58 -13.13 -1.32
CA LEU A 34 19.55 -12.06 -1.11
C LEU A 34 20.88 -12.60 -0.56
N GLY A 35 20.82 -13.56 0.35
CA GLY A 35 21.98 -14.25 0.90
C GLY A 35 22.79 -15.01 -0.16
N PHE A 36 22.14 -15.63 -1.15
CA PHE A 36 22.82 -16.23 -2.30
C PHE A 36 23.67 -15.21 -3.08
N PHE A 37 23.21 -13.95 -3.16
CA PHE A 37 23.95 -12.84 -3.77
C PHE A 37 24.88 -12.08 -2.80
N GLY A 38 25.08 -12.60 -1.58
CA GLY A 38 25.98 -11.99 -0.58
C GLY A 38 25.40 -10.81 0.19
N VAL A 39 24.08 -10.61 0.16
CA VAL A 39 23.39 -9.55 0.91
C VAL A 39 22.74 -10.17 2.15
N ASP A 40 23.26 -9.85 3.34
CA ASP A 40 22.69 -10.32 4.62
C ASP A 40 21.56 -9.38 5.08
N VAL A 41 20.33 -9.86 5.00
CA VAL A 41 19.13 -9.23 5.58
C VAL A 41 18.51 -10.11 6.67
N SER A 42 19.30 -10.99 7.28
CA SER A 42 18.82 -11.89 8.32
C SER A 42 18.21 -11.09 9.49
N GLY A 43 16.95 -11.40 9.80
CA GLY A 43 16.21 -10.66 10.82
C GLY A 43 15.70 -9.28 10.39
N ALA A 44 15.57 -8.98 9.09
CA ALA A 44 14.93 -7.75 8.60
C ALA A 44 13.48 -7.53 9.11
N THR A 45 12.83 -8.57 9.63
CA THR A 45 11.50 -8.51 10.28
C THR A 45 11.56 -8.45 11.80
N LYS A 46 12.75 -8.52 12.42
CA LYS A 46 12.90 -8.34 13.86
C LYS A 46 12.54 -6.91 14.26
N TRP A 47 12.00 -6.78 15.47
CA TRP A 47 11.57 -5.49 16.02
C TRP A 47 12.63 -4.40 15.91
N HIS A 48 13.86 -4.69 16.36
CA HIS A 48 14.95 -3.71 16.35
C HIS A 48 15.28 -3.23 14.94
N SER A 49 15.50 -4.16 14.00
CA SER A 49 15.78 -3.84 12.59
C SER A 49 14.64 -3.07 11.92
N MET A 50 13.38 -3.39 12.26
CA MET A 50 12.22 -2.65 11.77
C MET A 50 12.20 -1.21 12.28
N ILE A 51 12.47 -0.99 13.57
CA ILE A 51 12.51 0.35 14.18
C ILE A 51 13.64 1.18 13.57
N GLU A 52 14.85 0.64 13.47
CA GLU A 52 15.99 1.35 12.89
C GLU A 52 15.72 1.76 11.45
N ARG A 53 15.26 0.82 10.62
CA ARG A 53 14.91 1.08 9.23
C ARG A 53 13.78 2.12 9.10
N SER A 54 12.81 2.12 10.01
CA SER A 54 11.68 3.06 9.96
C SER A 54 12.06 4.51 10.31
N ARG A 55 13.26 4.73 10.86
CA ARG A 55 13.83 6.07 11.09
C ARG A 55 14.50 6.66 9.85
N GLU A 56 14.71 5.85 8.81
CA GLU A 56 15.27 6.32 7.56
C GLU A 56 14.18 6.93 6.68
N VAL A 57 14.40 8.17 6.22
CA VAL A 57 13.46 8.93 5.36
C VAL A 57 13.04 8.13 4.14
N MET A 58 13.97 7.42 3.51
CA MET A 58 13.70 6.60 2.32
C MET A 58 12.68 5.49 2.61
N TRP A 59 12.87 4.73 3.69
CA TRP A 59 11.98 3.61 4.04
C TRP A 59 10.62 4.09 4.55
N ALA A 60 10.59 5.14 5.37
CA ALA A 60 9.34 5.78 5.76
C ALA A 60 8.56 6.26 4.51
N GLY A 61 9.25 6.87 3.54
CA GLY A 61 8.69 7.25 2.25
C GLY A 61 8.11 6.07 1.47
N ILE A 62 8.85 4.96 1.35
CA ILE A 62 8.39 3.73 0.69
C ILE A 62 7.14 3.17 1.36
N TYR A 63 7.09 3.11 2.69
CA TYR A 63 5.92 2.59 3.41
C TYR A 63 4.68 3.46 3.22
N ILE A 64 4.82 4.78 3.29
CA ILE A 64 3.70 5.70 3.09
C ILE A 64 3.23 5.65 1.63
N ALA A 65 4.16 5.63 0.67
CA ALA A 65 3.82 5.50 -0.74
C ALA A 65 3.09 4.18 -1.02
N LEU A 66 3.61 3.06 -0.51
CA LEU A 66 2.96 1.76 -0.65
C LEU A 66 1.57 1.74 -0.03
N LEU A 67 1.41 2.33 1.17
CA LEU A 67 0.13 2.48 1.85
C LEU A 67 -0.90 3.22 0.99
N VAL A 68 -0.55 4.39 0.45
CA VAL A 68 -1.44 5.19 -0.41
C VAL A 68 -1.86 4.40 -1.66
N VAL A 69 -0.88 3.80 -2.35
CA VAL A 69 -1.10 3.11 -3.62
C VAL A 69 -1.95 1.84 -3.42
N VAL A 70 -1.63 1.01 -2.42
CA VAL A 70 -2.39 -0.21 -2.12
C VAL A 70 -3.80 0.11 -1.65
N LEU A 71 -3.98 1.12 -0.79
CA LEU A 71 -5.31 1.54 -0.35
C LEU A 71 -6.16 1.95 -1.55
N TYR A 72 -5.65 2.83 -2.42
CA TYR A 72 -6.41 3.21 -3.63
C TYR A 72 -6.73 1.97 -4.49
N HIS A 73 -5.72 1.17 -4.84
CA HIS A 73 -5.86 0.07 -5.80
C HIS A 73 -6.84 -1.00 -5.30
N GLY A 74 -6.66 -1.45 -4.05
CA GLY A 74 -7.50 -2.49 -3.46
C GLY A 74 -8.95 -2.01 -3.30
N LEU A 75 -9.13 -0.78 -2.80
CA LEU A 75 -10.45 -0.23 -2.54
C LEU A 75 -11.21 0.14 -3.82
N ASN A 76 -10.55 0.77 -4.80
CA ASN A 76 -11.17 1.06 -6.09
C ASN A 76 -11.46 -0.22 -6.89
N GLY A 77 -10.58 -1.23 -6.81
CA GLY A 77 -10.82 -2.55 -7.37
C GLY A 77 -12.06 -3.22 -6.77
N LEU A 78 -12.16 -3.25 -5.43
CA LEU A 78 -13.31 -3.79 -4.72
C LEU A 78 -14.61 -3.05 -5.07
N ARG A 79 -14.56 -1.71 -5.14
CA ARG A 79 -15.69 -0.89 -5.60
C ARG A 79 -16.20 -1.37 -6.95
N ASN A 80 -15.31 -1.55 -7.93
CA ASN A 80 -15.70 -1.95 -9.28
C ASN A 80 -16.32 -3.35 -9.30
N ILE A 81 -15.72 -4.32 -8.59
CA ILE A 81 -16.28 -5.69 -8.46
C ILE A 81 -17.71 -5.63 -7.92
N ILE A 82 -17.97 -4.87 -6.85
CA ILE A 82 -19.31 -4.77 -6.26
C ILE A 82 -20.32 -4.16 -7.24
N LEU A 83 -19.92 -3.12 -7.99
CA LEU A 83 -20.82 -2.42 -8.93
C LEU A 83 -21.08 -3.22 -10.22
N GLU A 84 -20.13 -4.06 -10.63
CA GLU A 84 -20.33 -5.02 -11.72
C GLU A 84 -21.33 -6.13 -11.32
N LEU A 85 -21.24 -6.61 -10.07
CA LEU A 85 -22.12 -7.68 -9.57
C LEU A 85 -23.49 -7.17 -9.09
N THR A 86 -23.63 -5.90 -8.72
CA THR A 86 -24.88 -5.33 -8.17
C THR A 86 -25.12 -3.91 -8.68
N PRO A 87 -25.46 -3.74 -9.96
CA PRO A 87 -25.60 -2.43 -10.58
C PRO A 87 -26.86 -1.70 -10.08
N SER A 88 -26.67 -0.61 -9.35
CA SER A 88 -27.73 0.38 -9.07
C SER A 88 -27.13 1.72 -8.65
N ALA A 89 -27.84 2.83 -8.89
CA ALA A 89 -27.40 4.17 -8.46
C ALA A 89 -27.27 4.28 -6.93
N ARG A 90 -28.10 3.53 -6.18
CA ARG A 90 -28.03 3.48 -4.71
C ARG A 90 -26.78 2.73 -4.25
N THR A 91 -26.50 1.57 -4.84
CA THR A 91 -25.29 0.77 -4.56
C THR A 91 -24.04 1.59 -4.86
N GLU A 92 -23.99 2.26 -6.02
CA GLU A 92 -22.87 3.13 -6.40
C GLU A 92 -22.57 4.16 -5.32
N ARG A 93 -23.59 4.89 -4.85
CA ARG A 93 -23.41 5.93 -3.85
C ARG A 93 -22.93 5.36 -2.51
N ILE A 94 -23.60 4.31 -2.02
CA ILE A 94 -23.26 3.71 -0.71
C ILE A 94 -21.84 3.16 -0.73
N VAL A 95 -21.51 2.32 -1.72
CA VAL A 95 -20.20 1.66 -1.81
C VAL A 95 -19.09 2.69 -1.98
N THR A 96 -19.28 3.70 -2.84
CA THR A 96 -18.27 4.75 -3.04
C THR A 96 -17.97 5.48 -1.73
N TRP A 97 -18.99 5.94 -1.01
CA TRP A 97 -18.78 6.70 0.23
C TRP A 97 -18.23 5.84 1.37
N SER A 98 -18.70 4.60 1.51
CA SER A 98 -18.17 3.67 2.51
C SER A 98 -16.68 3.39 2.29
N ILE A 99 -16.30 3.14 1.04
CA ILE A 99 -14.92 2.86 0.68
C ILE A 99 -14.02 4.09 0.88
N VAL A 100 -14.48 5.29 0.49
CA VAL A 100 -13.72 6.53 0.70
C VAL A 100 -13.52 6.80 2.19
N ALA A 101 -14.59 6.71 2.99
CA ALA A 101 -14.51 6.93 4.43
C ALA A 101 -13.56 5.93 5.11
N PHE A 102 -13.70 4.64 4.77
CA PHE A 102 -12.82 3.59 5.27
C PHE A 102 -11.35 3.84 4.90
N GLY A 103 -11.08 4.17 3.62
CA GLY A 103 -9.72 4.46 3.16
C GLY A 103 -9.06 5.62 3.90
N ILE A 104 -9.81 6.71 4.16
CA ILE A 104 -9.30 7.86 4.93
C ILE A 104 -8.98 7.46 6.37
N ILE A 105 -9.88 6.74 7.04
CA ILE A 105 -9.69 6.30 8.43
C ILE A 105 -8.46 5.39 8.53
N VAL A 106 -8.35 4.39 7.66
CA VAL A 106 -7.21 3.47 7.65
C VAL A 106 -5.92 4.21 7.31
N PHE A 107 -5.92 5.13 6.35
CA PHE A 107 -4.74 5.91 6.03
C PHE A 107 -4.23 6.72 7.23
N ILE A 108 -5.11 7.50 7.88
CA ILE A 108 -4.75 8.32 9.05
C ILE A 108 -4.21 7.44 10.18
N TRP A 109 -4.87 6.32 10.45
CA TRP A 109 -4.42 5.37 11.48
C TRP A 109 -3.06 4.75 11.15
N SER A 110 -2.88 4.26 9.93
CA SER A 110 -1.68 3.54 9.53
C SER A 110 -0.46 4.45 9.30
N VAL A 111 -0.67 5.69 8.86
CA VAL A 111 0.44 6.63 8.61
C VAL A 111 1.06 7.17 9.91
N TYR A 112 0.34 7.08 11.03
CA TYR A 112 0.82 7.51 12.35
C TYR A 112 2.18 6.88 12.72
N VAL A 113 2.32 5.57 12.52
CA VAL A 113 3.53 4.82 12.91
C VAL A 113 4.78 5.29 12.16
N PRO A 114 4.83 5.27 10.81
CA PRO A 114 6.02 5.69 10.07
C PRO A 114 6.35 7.17 10.30
N ILE A 115 5.35 8.05 10.46
CA ILE A 115 5.59 9.46 10.78
C ILE A 115 6.22 9.62 12.17
N THR A 116 5.65 8.93 13.17
CA THR A 116 6.15 9.01 14.55
C THR A 116 7.59 8.51 14.63
N LEU A 117 7.88 7.35 14.04
CA LEU A 117 9.23 6.77 14.06
C LEU A 117 10.24 7.63 13.28
N LEU A 118 9.85 8.24 12.17
CA LEU A 118 10.73 9.14 11.42
C LEU A 118 11.09 10.41 12.21
N SER A 119 10.25 10.80 13.17
CA SER A 119 10.45 12.00 14.01
C SER A 119 11.26 11.74 15.29
N THR A 120 11.66 10.49 15.56
CA THR A 120 12.48 10.10 16.73
C THR A 120 13.93 9.83 16.36
#